data_AF-A0A6H1NMJ9-F1
#
_entry.id   AF-A0A6H1NMJ9-F1
#
_cell.length_a   1.000
_cell.length_b   1.000
_cell.length_c   1.000
_cell.angle_alpha   90.00
_cell.angle_beta   90.00
_cell.angle_gamma   90.00
#
_symmetry.space_group_name_H-M   'P 1'
#
loop_
_entity.id
_entity.type
_entity.pdbx_description
1 polymer ?
#
loop_
_entity_poly.entity_id
_entity_poly.type
_entity_poly.pdbx_seq_one_letter_code
_entity_poly.pdbx_strand_id
1 'polypeptide(L)'
;MMLAASCTSQGSHRESTEPAYFQNLVSQANGLYYHPFLREERGSPEAQSYALRILAETGAKPKVTVDAKTAAALRSDAVTTSALWGRYWLVPLRDAGVSGVLGPGDARSVEKLRTGTGWYEDPALEEKSDEGRLGATWAALEVEAATGSLGELPAADKVATARRLAQLAGSKPTLADAAVLARCLHLLGKPVPASLTSMRAPDVSGFTARPDQERATLLEDTYNYVLLQESAGEKPQVNRKTWQQALSHNVESLDYEQLYSLVHILRATGSPQRAFPAVTRRLERERMPDGTVRDPSSYLGTPDASLFVQRLRSVAGWTVRDKRLLAAAEKQAGSQDAPRDGAARLTMAALDHSAGGEPLSRQEAALCQDPSTVPATVTADNVADWQRAVWNCEESGVPVPVPSVTRWSVDGLEGAQAAATLVVGLHQDGRGDRIPGWLTADALRRWADDPGPRASVYDRAVIVRAYLLLGGHADESLVEHLTGQFKAHRGCPGLPGLYRPDDEPGCDLKTTLAVWDLDKALDGKLGALPS
;
A
#
# COMPACT_ATOMS: atom_id res chain seq x y z
N MET A 1 11.36 4.41 -64.29
CA MET A 1 11.76 3.01 -64.11
C MET A 1 11.86 2.73 -62.62
N MET A 2 11.10 1.75 -62.13
CA MET A 2 11.24 1.13 -60.79
C MET A 2 12.66 0.51 -60.66
N LEU A 3 13.26 0.25 -59.49
CA LEU A 3 12.79 -0.62 -58.42
C LEU A 3 13.59 -0.38 -57.11
N ALA A 4 12.91 -0.64 -56.00
CA ALA A 4 13.38 -0.58 -54.62
C ALA A 4 14.15 -1.84 -54.17
N ALA A 5 14.94 -1.67 -53.10
CA ALA A 5 15.21 -2.67 -52.06
C ALA A 5 15.68 -1.89 -50.81
N SER A 6 14.81 -1.59 -49.84
CA SER A 6 14.47 -2.41 -48.67
C SER A 6 15.68 -3.07 -47.99
N CYS A 7 16.21 -2.40 -46.97
CA CYS A 7 16.80 -3.06 -45.80
C CYS A 7 15.97 -2.67 -44.57
N THR A 8 15.02 -3.54 -44.26
CA THR A 8 14.43 -3.71 -42.93
C THR A 8 15.54 -4.11 -41.95
N SER A 9 15.85 -3.29 -40.95
CA SER A 9 16.40 -3.81 -39.69
C SER A 9 15.25 -3.93 -38.70
N GLN A 10 14.77 -5.17 -38.56
CA GLN A 10 14.02 -5.61 -37.39
C GLN A 10 14.81 -5.31 -36.12
N GLY A 11 14.06 -5.05 -35.05
CA GLY A 11 14.55 -4.38 -33.86
C GLY A 11 15.63 -5.11 -33.08
N SER A 12 16.46 -4.30 -32.41
CA SER A 12 16.94 -4.66 -31.09
C SER A 12 16.04 -3.93 -30.09
N HIS A 13 14.99 -4.60 -29.62
CA HIS A 13 14.62 -4.42 -28.22
C HIS A 13 15.91 -4.73 -27.45
N ARG A 14 16.61 -3.70 -26.96
CA ARG A 14 17.58 -3.93 -25.89
C ARG A 14 16.76 -4.59 -24.78
N GLU A 15 17.00 -5.87 -24.54
CA GLU A 15 16.56 -6.50 -23.30
C GLU A 15 17.01 -5.59 -22.16
N SER A 16 16.08 -5.28 -21.27
CA SER A 16 16.39 -4.40 -20.14
C SER A 16 17.52 -5.05 -19.34
N THR A 17 18.63 -4.34 -19.17
CA THR A 17 19.71 -4.73 -18.23
C THR A 17 19.29 -4.52 -16.77
N GLU A 18 18.10 -3.95 -16.54
CA GLU A 18 17.47 -3.85 -15.22
C GLU A 18 17.11 -5.25 -14.71
N PRO A 19 17.61 -5.65 -13.52
CA PRO A 19 17.27 -6.93 -12.91
C PRO A 19 15.76 -7.10 -12.75
N ALA A 20 15.24 -8.30 -13.02
CA ALA A 20 13.81 -8.57 -12.96
C ALA A 20 13.16 -8.21 -11.61
N TYR A 21 13.92 -8.22 -10.50
CA TYR A 21 13.39 -7.82 -9.20
C TYR A 21 13.11 -6.32 -9.08
N PHE A 22 13.76 -5.45 -9.86
CA PHE A 22 13.44 -4.01 -9.89
C PHE A 22 12.04 -3.76 -10.46
N GLN A 23 11.57 -4.63 -11.35
CA GLN A 23 10.19 -4.58 -11.86
C GLN A 23 9.17 -4.89 -10.77
N ASN A 24 9.55 -5.55 -9.66
CA ASN A 24 8.67 -5.76 -8.50
C ASN A 24 8.43 -4.47 -7.69
N LEU A 25 9.27 -3.45 -7.84
CA LEU A 25 9.07 -2.13 -7.22
C LEU A 25 8.00 -1.32 -7.94
N VAL A 26 7.81 -1.61 -9.24
CA VAL A 26 6.82 -0.94 -10.07
C VAL A 26 5.47 -1.57 -9.81
N SER A 27 4.54 -0.77 -9.30
CA SER A 27 3.17 -1.18 -9.15
C SER A 27 2.59 -1.61 -10.48
N GLN A 28 1.90 -2.74 -10.49
CA GLN A 28 0.99 -3.09 -11.56
C GLN A 28 -0.40 -2.66 -11.12
N ALA A 29 -1.18 -2.02 -12.00
CA ALA A 29 -2.62 -1.79 -11.75
C ALA A 29 -3.36 -3.14 -11.74
N ASN A 30 -3.21 -3.84 -10.63
CA ASN A 30 -3.79 -5.14 -10.37
C ASN A 30 -5.10 -5.02 -9.60
N GLY A 31 -5.51 -3.81 -9.21
CA GLY A 31 -6.73 -3.55 -8.46
C GLY A 31 -6.72 -4.00 -7.00
N LEU A 32 -5.59 -4.51 -6.50
CA LEU A 32 -5.41 -4.88 -5.10
C LEU A 32 -5.22 -3.64 -4.21
N TYR A 33 -5.65 -3.79 -2.97
CA TYR A 33 -5.40 -2.87 -1.87
C TYR A 33 -4.12 -3.26 -1.16
N TYR A 34 -3.45 -2.31 -0.53
CA TYR A 34 -2.21 -2.60 0.18
C TYR A 34 -2.28 -1.94 1.55
N HIS A 35 -1.90 -2.67 2.60
CA HIS A 35 -2.02 -2.21 3.97
C HIS A 35 -1.18 -0.95 4.20
N PRO A 36 -1.67 0.06 4.95
CA PRO A 36 -0.95 1.31 5.09
C PRO A 36 0.32 1.27 5.97
N PHE A 37 0.58 0.20 6.73
CA PHE A 37 1.73 0.14 7.66
C PHE A 37 2.71 -1.02 7.40
N LEU A 38 2.34 -2.00 6.56
CA LEU A 38 3.15 -3.18 6.24
C LEU A 38 3.00 -3.41 4.74
N ARG A 39 3.96 -2.93 3.94
CA ARG A 39 3.73 -2.65 2.50
C ARG A 39 4.56 -3.49 1.53
N GLU A 40 5.38 -4.40 2.06
CA GLU A 40 5.92 -5.53 1.31
C GLU A 40 4.84 -6.61 1.06
N GLU A 41 3.74 -6.52 1.80
CA GLU A 41 2.62 -7.44 1.73
C GLU A 41 1.37 -6.71 1.24
N ARG A 42 0.68 -7.30 0.26
CA ARG A 42 -0.71 -6.99 -0.05
C ARG A 42 -1.53 -6.97 1.25
N GLY A 43 -2.57 -6.15 1.30
CA GLY A 43 -3.53 -6.26 2.41
C GLY A 43 -4.00 -7.71 2.53
N SER A 44 -4.24 -8.18 3.76
CA SER A 44 -4.70 -9.56 4.00
C SER A 44 -5.90 -9.90 3.09
N PRO A 45 -6.13 -11.18 2.76
CA PRO A 45 -7.30 -11.57 1.97
C PRO A 45 -8.62 -10.99 2.51
N GLU A 46 -8.74 -10.88 3.83
CA GLU A 46 -9.83 -10.20 4.53
C GLU A 46 -9.93 -8.70 4.17
N ALA A 47 -8.83 -7.95 4.27
CA ALA A 47 -8.81 -6.54 3.91
C ALA A 47 -9.17 -6.32 2.43
N GLN A 48 -8.67 -7.19 1.53
CA GLN A 48 -9.06 -7.15 0.11
C GLN A 48 -10.56 -7.36 -0.06
N SER A 49 -11.12 -8.38 0.63
CA SER A 49 -12.53 -8.72 0.59
C SER A 49 -13.39 -7.52 0.96
N TYR A 50 -13.13 -6.89 2.10
CA TYR A 50 -13.92 -5.76 2.57
C TYR A 50 -13.79 -4.53 1.66
N ALA A 51 -12.59 -4.20 1.22
CA ALA A 51 -12.38 -3.05 0.33
C ALA A 51 -13.11 -3.22 -1.02
N LEU A 52 -13.10 -4.43 -1.60
CA LEU A 52 -13.86 -4.75 -2.82
C LEU A 52 -15.37 -4.68 -2.59
N ARG A 53 -15.86 -5.20 -1.45
CA ARG A 53 -17.28 -5.12 -1.08
C ARG A 53 -17.75 -3.68 -0.90
N ILE A 54 -16.98 -2.85 -0.22
CA ILE A 54 -17.30 -1.42 -0.06
C ILE A 54 -17.43 -0.74 -1.43
N LEU A 55 -16.49 -0.98 -2.35
CA LEU A 55 -16.58 -0.40 -3.68
C LEU A 55 -17.82 -0.86 -4.44
N ALA A 56 -18.14 -2.16 -4.39
CA ALA A 56 -19.36 -2.69 -4.98
C ALA A 56 -20.61 -2.00 -4.41
N GLU A 57 -20.65 -1.77 -3.10
CA GLU A 57 -21.73 -1.06 -2.42
C GLU A 57 -21.84 0.42 -2.85
N THR A 58 -20.73 1.08 -3.17
CA THR A 58 -20.74 2.43 -3.77
C THR A 58 -21.23 2.47 -5.23
N GLY A 59 -21.46 1.31 -5.84
CA GLY A 59 -21.88 1.17 -7.24
C GLY A 59 -20.74 0.98 -8.23
N ALA A 60 -19.49 0.90 -7.76
CA ALA A 60 -18.35 0.57 -8.61
C ALA A 60 -18.38 -0.91 -8.99
N LYS A 61 -17.74 -1.26 -10.12
CA LYS A 61 -17.48 -2.64 -10.52
C LYS A 61 -15.98 -2.89 -10.45
N PRO A 62 -15.43 -3.16 -9.26
CA PRO A 62 -13.99 -3.30 -9.12
C PRO A 62 -13.49 -4.48 -9.96
N LYS A 63 -12.33 -4.29 -10.61
CA LYS A 63 -11.63 -5.34 -11.34
C LYS A 63 -10.26 -5.53 -10.73
N VAL A 64 -9.86 -6.78 -10.56
CA VAL A 64 -8.56 -7.17 -10.05
C VAL A 64 -7.87 -8.05 -11.09
N THR A 65 -6.63 -7.72 -11.45
CA THR A 65 -5.85 -8.43 -12.47
C THR A 65 -4.49 -8.79 -11.89
N VAL A 66 -4.31 -10.04 -11.50
CA VAL A 66 -3.08 -10.55 -10.90
C VAL A 66 -2.61 -11.80 -11.62
N ASP A 67 -1.32 -12.10 -11.52
CA ASP A 67 -0.76 -13.35 -12.04
C ASP A 67 -1.16 -14.56 -11.18
N ALA A 68 -0.91 -15.77 -11.71
CA ALA A 68 -1.26 -17.01 -11.04
C ALA A 68 -0.52 -17.20 -9.69
N LYS A 69 0.71 -16.67 -9.57
CA LYS A 69 1.51 -16.76 -8.34
C LYS A 69 0.87 -15.93 -7.22
N THR A 70 0.46 -14.71 -7.53
CA THR A 70 -0.21 -13.80 -6.58
C THR A 70 -1.59 -14.33 -6.19
N ALA A 71 -2.36 -14.85 -7.15
CA ALA A 71 -3.64 -15.50 -6.87
C ALA A 71 -3.47 -16.73 -5.94
N ALA A 72 -2.46 -17.57 -6.20
CA ALA A 72 -2.15 -18.73 -5.36
C ALA A 72 -1.70 -18.32 -3.95
N ALA A 73 -0.93 -17.24 -3.83
CA ALA A 73 -0.48 -16.73 -2.55
C ALA A 73 -1.64 -16.12 -1.74
N LEU A 74 -2.50 -15.29 -2.35
CA LEU A 74 -3.75 -14.78 -1.73
C LEU A 74 -4.61 -15.93 -1.19
N ARG A 75 -4.78 -16.97 -2.00
CA ARG A 75 -5.49 -18.17 -1.63
C ARG A 75 -4.82 -18.87 -0.45
N SER A 76 -3.51 -19.09 -0.51
CA SER A 76 -2.73 -19.78 0.52
C SER A 76 -2.86 -19.08 1.87
N ASP A 77 -2.68 -17.76 1.90
CA ASP A 77 -2.81 -16.97 3.13
C ASP A 77 -4.21 -17.13 3.71
N ALA A 78 -5.24 -16.99 2.88
CA ALA A 78 -6.63 -17.03 3.33
C ALA A 78 -6.98 -18.38 3.97
N VAL A 79 -6.67 -19.49 3.28
CA VAL A 79 -7.00 -20.84 3.77
C VAL A 79 -6.13 -21.27 4.95
N THR A 80 -4.98 -20.62 5.16
CA THR A 80 -4.13 -20.84 6.33
C THR A 80 -4.72 -20.16 7.57
N THR A 81 -5.31 -18.96 7.39
CA THR A 81 -6.00 -18.26 8.49
C THR A 81 -7.24 -19.03 8.95
N SER A 82 -8.09 -19.48 8.02
CA SER A 82 -9.29 -20.25 8.35
C SER A 82 -9.78 -21.03 7.13
N ALA A 83 -10.29 -22.24 7.36
CA ALA A 83 -10.74 -23.07 6.26
C ALA A 83 -12.06 -22.56 5.63
N LEU A 84 -12.92 -21.89 6.38
CA LEU A 84 -14.21 -21.37 5.92
C LEU A 84 -14.20 -19.86 5.74
N TRP A 85 -13.87 -19.07 6.77
CA TRP A 85 -13.77 -17.61 6.67
C TRP A 85 -12.73 -17.15 5.66
N GLY A 86 -11.58 -17.84 5.63
CA GLY A 86 -10.56 -17.61 4.61
C GLY A 86 -11.13 -17.71 3.19
N ARG A 87 -11.89 -18.77 2.89
CA ARG A 87 -12.51 -18.97 1.58
C ARG A 87 -13.62 -17.96 1.31
N TYR A 88 -14.38 -17.55 2.32
CA TYR A 88 -15.38 -16.50 2.21
C TYR A 88 -14.76 -15.16 1.78
N TRP A 89 -13.59 -14.81 2.29
CA TRP A 89 -12.86 -13.61 1.87
C TRP A 89 -12.36 -13.67 0.41
N LEU A 90 -12.23 -14.86 -0.18
CA LEU A 90 -11.86 -15.00 -1.58
C LEU A 90 -13.03 -14.74 -2.56
N VAL A 91 -14.28 -14.70 -2.07
CA VAL A 91 -15.47 -14.49 -2.91
C VAL A 91 -15.40 -13.15 -3.66
N PRO A 92 -15.17 -11.98 -3.01
CA PRO A 92 -15.11 -10.71 -3.74
C PRO A 92 -13.94 -10.64 -4.73
N LEU A 93 -12.82 -11.31 -4.45
CA LEU A 93 -11.68 -11.39 -5.37
C LEU A 93 -12.03 -12.17 -6.63
N ARG A 94 -12.75 -13.30 -6.49
CA ARG A 94 -13.29 -14.04 -7.62
C ARG A 94 -14.25 -13.18 -8.44
N ASP A 95 -15.18 -12.50 -7.78
CA ASP A 95 -16.19 -11.67 -8.44
C ASP A 95 -15.56 -10.46 -9.16
N ALA A 96 -14.42 -9.96 -8.67
CA ALA A 96 -13.60 -8.94 -9.32
C ALA A 96 -12.73 -9.47 -10.48
N GLY A 97 -12.76 -10.77 -10.76
CA GLY A 97 -12.11 -11.38 -11.94
C GLY A 97 -10.78 -12.10 -11.68
N VAL A 98 -10.37 -12.29 -10.41
CA VAL A 98 -9.13 -13.03 -10.11
C VAL A 98 -9.32 -14.51 -10.40
N SER A 99 -8.73 -14.96 -11.51
CA SER A 99 -8.80 -16.36 -11.93
C SER A 99 -8.02 -17.27 -10.98
N GLY A 100 -8.63 -18.40 -10.61
CA GLY A 100 -7.98 -19.45 -9.79
C GLY A 100 -7.90 -19.18 -8.28
N VAL A 101 -8.40 -18.03 -7.79
CA VAL A 101 -8.38 -17.73 -6.34
C VAL A 101 -9.37 -18.60 -5.56
N LEU A 102 -10.57 -18.81 -6.11
CA LEU A 102 -11.65 -19.63 -5.56
C LEU A 102 -12.31 -20.44 -6.68
N GLY A 103 -12.54 -21.74 -6.49
CA GLY A 103 -13.12 -22.59 -7.52
C GLY A 103 -13.71 -23.92 -7.02
N PRO A 104 -14.01 -24.88 -7.93
CA PRO A 104 -14.67 -26.14 -7.58
C PRO A 104 -13.89 -27.01 -6.58
N GLY A 105 -12.57 -26.87 -6.55
CA GLY A 105 -11.72 -27.50 -5.52
C GLY A 105 -12.07 -27.03 -4.11
N ASP A 106 -12.39 -25.75 -3.93
CA ASP A 106 -12.79 -25.18 -2.64
C ASP A 106 -14.17 -25.62 -2.22
N ALA A 107 -15.12 -25.65 -3.15
CA ALA A 107 -16.46 -26.16 -2.87
C ALA A 107 -16.40 -27.57 -2.26
N ARG A 108 -15.60 -28.46 -2.85
CA ARG A 108 -15.36 -29.81 -2.31
C ARG A 108 -14.64 -29.81 -0.96
N SER A 109 -13.73 -28.86 -0.73
CA SER A 109 -13.09 -28.71 0.59
C SER A 109 -14.07 -28.23 1.66
N VAL A 110 -14.96 -27.30 1.32
CA VAL A 110 -16.03 -26.81 2.20
C VAL A 110 -17.03 -27.92 2.52
N GLU A 111 -17.44 -28.69 1.52
CA GLU A 111 -18.35 -29.83 1.70
C GLU A 111 -17.80 -30.86 2.69
N LYS A 112 -16.48 -31.14 2.66
CA LYS A 112 -15.83 -32.06 3.61
C LYS A 112 -15.85 -31.58 5.06
N LEU A 113 -16.08 -30.28 5.29
CA LEU A 113 -16.19 -29.69 6.62
C LEU A 113 -17.64 -29.72 7.15
N ARG A 114 -18.59 -30.19 6.34
CA ARG A 114 -19.97 -30.42 6.78
C ARG A 114 -20.04 -31.66 7.66
N THR A 115 -20.71 -31.54 8.79
CA THR A 115 -21.03 -32.65 9.68
C THR A 115 -22.34 -33.33 9.25
N GLY A 116 -22.50 -34.61 9.61
CA GLY A 116 -23.77 -35.32 9.40
C GLY A 116 -24.96 -34.73 10.18
N THR A 117 -24.72 -33.80 11.11
CA THR A 117 -25.77 -33.07 11.85
C THR A 117 -26.19 -31.76 11.19
N GLY A 118 -25.63 -31.44 10.02
CA GLY A 118 -26.01 -30.27 9.21
C GLY A 118 -25.23 -29.00 9.53
N TRP A 119 -24.16 -29.08 10.33
CA TRP A 119 -23.26 -27.96 10.63
C TRP A 119 -22.05 -27.95 9.71
N TYR A 120 -21.37 -26.82 9.65
CA TYR A 120 -19.99 -26.75 9.20
C TYR A 120 -19.08 -26.48 10.40
N GLU A 121 -17.95 -27.17 10.45
CA GLU A 121 -16.94 -26.98 11.49
C GLU A 121 -15.64 -26.44 10.86
N ASP A 122 -15.22 -25.26 11.31
CA ASP A 122 -13.91 -24.71 10.95
C ASP A 122 -12.86 -25.16 11.97
N PRO A 123 -11.79 -25.85 11.56
CA PRO A 123 -10.72 -26.25 12.47
C PRO A 123 -10.00 -25.09 13.17
N ALA A 124 -10.08 -23.86 12.63
CA ALA A 124 -9.41 -22.69 13.19
C ALA A 124 -10.18 -22.02 14.34
N LEU A 125 -11.46 -22.37 14.57
CA LEU A 125 -12.26 -21.78 15.64
C LEU A 125 -12.10 -22.59 16.94
N GLU A 126 -11.73 -21.92 18.04
CA GLU A 126 -11.62 -22.57 19.36
C GLU A 126 -13.01 -22.95 19.92
N GLU A 127 -13.12 -24.20 20.36
CA GLU A 127 -14.30 -24.89 20.88
C GLU A 127 -15.59 -24.91 20.02
N LYS A 128 -16.32 -26.02 20.16
CA LYS A 128 -17.56 -26.38 19.45
C LYS A 128 -18.78 -25.56 19.92
N SER A 129 -18.63 -24.26 20.14
CA SER A 129 -19.73 -23.38 20.49
C SER A 129 -20.74 -23.32 19.34
N ASP A 130 -22.04 -23.18 19.67
CA ASP A 130 -23.07 -23.04 18.64
C ASP A 130 -22.88 -21.73 17.85
N GLU A 131 -22.29 -20.68 18.45
CA GLU A 131 -21.93 -19.41 17.81
C GLU A 131 -20.83 -19.59 16.74
N GLY A 132 -19.72 -20.24 17.09
CA GLY A 132 -18.63 -20.52 16.15
C GLY A 132 -19.09 -21.40 14.98
N ARG A 133 -19.93 -22.41 15.26
CA ARG A 133 -20.55 -23.27 14.23
C ARG A 133 -21.54 -22.52 13.34
N LEU A 134 -22.28 -21.58 13.90
CA LEU A 134 -23.22 -20.74 13.16
C LEU A 134 -22.46 -19.82 12.20
N GLY A 135 -21.40 -19.15 12.65
CA GLY A 135 -20.53 -18.34 11.80
C GLY A 135 -19.83 -19.17 10.71
N ALA A 136 -19.28 -20.32 11.06
CA ALA A 136 -18.71 -21.27 10.11
C ALA A 136 -19.72 -21.72 9.03
N THR A 137 -20.95 -21.98 9.44
CA THR A 137 -22.04 -22.39 8.53
C THR A 137 -22.42 -21.26 7.58
N TRP A 138 -22.46 -20.01 8.05
CA TRP A 138 -22.67 -18.87 7.18
C TRP A 138 -21.56 -18.74 6.13
N ALA A 139 -20.29 -18.72 6.56
CA ALA A 139 -19.15 -18.63 5.64
C ALA A 139 -19.17 -19.75 4.59
N ALA A 140 -19.47 -20.99 5.00
CA ALA A 140 -19.59 -22.12 4.10
C ALA A 140 -20.69 -21.93 3.04
N LEU A 141 -21.90 -21.54 3.46
CA LEU A 141 -23.03 -21.34 2.55
C LEU A 141 -22.77 -20.21 1.54
N GLU A 142 -22.08 -19.13 1.94
CA GLU A 142 -21.66 -18.05 1.03
C GLU A 142 -20.65 -18.55 -0.01
N VAL A 143 -19.68 -19.37 0.39
CA VAL A 143 -18.70 -19.97 -0.54
C VAL A 143 -19.38 -20.93 -1.52
N GLU A 144 -20.29 -21.77 -1.03
CA GLU A 144 -21.07 -22.68 -1.88
C GLU A 144 -22.00 -21.92 -2.82
N ALA A 145 -22.61 -20.82 -2.37
CA ALA A 145 -23.43 -19.95 -3.21
C ALA A 145 -22.57 -19.32 -4.31
N ALA A 146 -21.43 -18.74 -3.94
CA ALA A 146 -20.51 -18.12 -4.89
C ALA A 146 -20.03 -19.14 -5.93
N THR A 147 -19.62 -20.33 -5.52
CA THR A 147 -19.10 -21.38 -6.41
C THR A 147 -20.18 -22.14 -7.19
N GLY A 148 -21.47 -21.91 -6.88
CA GLY A 148 -22.61 -22.58 -7.51
C GLY A 148 -22.95 -23.96 -6.93
N SER A 149 -22.13 -24.49 -6.02
CA SER A 149 -22.34 -25.81 -5.41
C SER A 149 -23.51 -25.84 -4.41
N LEU A 150 -23.97 -24.69 -3.92
CA LEU A 150 -25.14 -24.64 -3.03
C LEU A 150 -26.39 -25.23 -3.71
N GLY A 151 -26.54 -25.03 -5.02
CA GLY A 151 -27.60 -25.64 -5.81
C GLY A 151 -27.50 -27.16 -5.87
N GLU A 152 -26.27 -27.68 -5.89
CA GLU A 152 -25.91 -29.09 -6.12
C GLU A 152 -25.93 -29.94 -4.85
N LEU A 153 -25.92 -29.31 -3.67
CA LEU A 153 -25.98 -30.03 -2.40
C LEU A 153 -27.18 -30.99 -2.32
N PRO A 154 -27.00 -32.19 -1.72
CA PRO A 154 -28.09 -33.11 -1.46
C PRO A 154 -29.25 -32.46 -0.69
N ALA A 155 -30.48 -32.75 -1.12
CA ALA A 155 -31.68 -32.21 -0.49
C ALA A 155 -31.78 -32.58 1.00
N ALA A 156 -31.33 -33.78 1.37
CA ALA A 156 -31.29 -34.25 2.76
C ALA A 156 -30.40 -33.35 3.63
N ASP A 157 -29.25 -32.93 3.11
CA ASP A 157 -28.31 -32.10 3.86
C ASP A 157 -28.83 -30.68 4.02
N LYS A 158 -29.41 -30.09 2.96
CA LYS A 158 -30.08 -28.78 3.06
C LYS A 158 -31.18 -28.80 4.14
N VAL A 159 -31.94 -29.90 4.22
CA VAL A 159 -32.97 -30.08 5.25
C VAL A 159 -32.36 -30.24 6.64
N ALA A 160 -31.25 -30.98 6.78
CA ALA A 160 -30.56 -31.14 8.06
C ALA A 160 -30.05 -29.78 8.59
N THR A 161 -29.35 -29.01 7.76
CA THR A 161 -28.88 -27.66 8.11
C THR A 161 -30.05 -26.73 8.45
N ALA A 162 -31.07 -26.66 7.59
CA ALA A 162 -32.23 -25.81 7.83
C ALA A 162 -32.98 -26.15 9.14
N ARG A 163 -33.12 -27.44 9.46
CA ARG A 163 -33.74 -27.89 10.72
C ARG A 163 -32.96 -27.40 11.93
N ARG A 164 -31.63 -27.45 11.90
CA ARG A 164 -30.78 -27.01 13.00
C ARG A 164 -30.85 -25.50 13.19
N LEU A 165 -30.79 -24.74 12.10
CA LEU A 165 -30.96 -23.28 12.13
C LEU A 165 -32.33 -22.88 12.72
N ALA A 166 -33.40 -23.59 12.35
CA ALA A 166 -34.74 -23.35 12.89
C ALA A 166 -34.83 -23.64 14.40
N GLN A 167 -34.10 -24.64 14.92
CA GLN A 167 -34.04 -24.91 16.36
C GLN A 167 -33.40 -23.75 17.13
N LEU A 168 -32.28 -23.22 16.64
CA LEU A 168 -31.60 -22.07 17.27
C LEU A 168 -32.40 -20.77 17.15
N ALA A 169 -33.12 -20.57 16.04
CA ALA A 169 -34.02 -19.43 15.92
C ALA A 169 -35.13 -19.44 16.99
N GLY A 170 -35.47 -20.61 17.55
CA GLY A 170 -36.42 -20.77 18.65
C GLY A 170 -35.86 -20.46 20.05
N SER A 171 -34.53 -20.37 20.23
CA SER A 171 -33.89 -20.26 21.54
C SER A 171 -33.57 -18.84 22.01
N LYS A 172 -34.27 -17.82 21.48
CA LYS A 172 -34.04 -16.38 21.77
C LYS A 172 -32.57 -15.95 21.54
N PRO A 173 -32.09 -15.99 20.29
CA PRO A 173 -30.71 -15.63 19.96
C PRO A 173 -30.37 -14.16 20.27
N THR A 174 -29.08 -13.87 20.37
CA THR A 174 -28.56 -12.49 20.34
C THR A 174 -28.84 -11.85 18.98
N LEU A 175 -28.67 -10.53 18.85
CA LEU A 175 -28.88 -9.85 17.56
C LEU A 175 -27.89 -10.32 16.48
N ALA A 176 -26.63 -10.54 16.88
CA ALA A 176 -25.60 -11.11 16.01
C ALA A 176 -26.00 -12.50 15.52
N ASP A 177 -26.34 -13.41 16.44
CA ASP A 177 -26.79 -14.77 16.08
C ASP A 177 -28.04 -14.75 15.19
N ALA A 178 -29.01 -13.88 15.49
CA ALA A 178 -30.23 -13.74 14.72
C ALA A 178 -29.95 -13.31 13.26
N ALA A 179 -29.00 -12.39 13.07
CA ALA A 179 -28.58 -11.94 11.74
C ALA A 179 -27.95 -13.07 10.94
N VAL A 180 -27.03 -13.82 11.57
CA VAL A 180 -26.36 -14.97 10.92
C VAL A 180 -27.37 -16.07 10.59
N LEU A 181 -28.29 -16.40 11.52
CA LEU A 181 -29.38 -17.36 11.30
C LEU A 181 -30.26 -16.95 10.12
N ALA A 182 -30.70 -15.69 10.08
CA ALA A 182 -31.52 -15.17 9.00
C ALA A 182 -30.79 -15.25 7.66
N ARG A 183 -29.51 -14.90 7.62
CA ARG A 183 -28.70 -14.96 6.41
C ARG A 183 -28.51 -16.40 5.92
N CYS A 184 -28.26 -17.35 6.81
CA CYS A 184 -28.17 -18.77 6.46
C CYS A 184 -29.49 -19.33 5.92
N LEU A 185 -30.61 -19.00 6.55
CA LEU A 185 -31.95 -19.40 6.09
C LEU A 185 -32.26 -18.81 4.72
N HIS A 186 -31.94 -17.54 4.50
CA HIS A 186 -32.07 -16.86 3.22
C HIS A 186 -31.29 -17.58 2.11
N LEU A 187 -30.00 -17.88 2.33
CA LEU A 187 -29.16 -18.61 1.38
C LEU A 187 -29.75 -19.99 1.03
N LEU A 188 -30.35 -20.68 2.01
CA LEU A 188 -31.02 -21.98 1.81
C LEU A 188 -32.43 -21.87 1.18
N GLY A 189 -32.89 -20.66 0.85
CA GLY A 189 -34.24 -20.42 0.32
C GLY A 189 -35.34 -20.72 1.34
N LYS A 190 -35.06 -20.57 2.63
CA LYS A 190 -36.01 -20.76 3.73
C LYS A 190 -36.51 -19.42 4.27
N PRO A 191 -37.77 -19.35 4.72
CA PRO A 191 -38.29 -18.12 5.32
C PRO A 191 -37.59 -17.83 6.65
N VAL A 192 -37.34 -16.55 6.93
CA VAL A 192 -36.83 -16.08 8.22
C VAL A 192 -37.98 -16.05 9.23
N PRO A 193 -37.84 -16.65 10.43
CA PRO A 193 -38.89 -16.65 11.44
C PRO A 193 -39.25 -15.24 11.92
N ALA A 194 -40.56 -14.98 12.08
CA ALA A 194 -41.08 -13.69 12.58
C ALA A 194 -40.57 -13.33 13.98
N SER A 195 -40.21 -14.32 14.79
CA SER A 195 -39.57 -14.09 16.10
C SER A 195 -38.25 -13.34 15.97
N LEU A 196 -37.46 -13.61 14.91
CA LEU A 196 -36.21 -12.92 14.65
C LEU A 196 -36.48 -11.53 14.07
N THR A 197 -37.35 -11.40 13.07
CA THR A 197 -37.59 -10.10 12.41
C THR A 197 -38.23 -9.06 13.33
N SER A 198 -38.89 -9.50 14.41
CA SER A 198 -39.46 -8.63 15.45
C SER A 198 -38.44 -7.95 16.38
N MET A 199 -37.14 -8.29 16.28
CA MET A 199 -36.09 -7.63 17.06
C MET A 199 -36.02 -6.13 16.73
N ARG A 200 -35.71 -5.31 17.74
CA ARG A 200 -35.70 -3.85 17.59
C ARG A 200 -34.37 -3.36 17.04
N ALA A 201 -34.43 -2.31 16.24
CA ALA A 201 -33.24 -1.56 15.83
C ALA A 201 -32.49 -1.02 17.08
N PRO A 202 -31.14 -1.04 17.08
CA PRO A 202 -30.36 -0.43 18.14
C PRO A 202 -30.64 1.07 18.30
N ASP A 203 -30.65 1.55 19.54
CA ASP A 203 -30.86 2.98 19.82
C ASP A 203 -29.57 3.77 19.65
N VAL A 204 -29.53 4.57 18.58
CA VAL A 204 -28.41 5.46 18.26
C VAL A 204 -28.60 6.88 18.80
N SER A 205 -29.54 7.09 19.73
CA SER A 205 -29.67 8.37 20.43
C SER A 205 -28.38 8.73 21.17
N GLY A 206 -27.98 9.99 21.05
CA GLY A 206 -26.74 10.50 21.66
C GLY A 206 -25.45 9.87 21.10
N PHE A 207 -25.47 9.26 19.91
CA PHE A 207 -24.32 8.53 19.34
C PHE A 207 -22.96 9.24 19.50
N THR A 208 -22.89 10.54 19.20
CA THR A 208 -21.65 11.32 19.27
C THR A 208 -21.12 11.57 20.69
N ALA A 209 -21.97 11.45 21.71
CA ALA A 209 -21.58 11.63 23.11
C ALA A 209 -21.10 10.32 23.77
N ARG A 210 -21.21 9.19 23.07
CA ARG A 210 -20.83 7.87 23.59
C ARG A 210 -19.33 7.60 23.42
N PRO A 211 -18.71 6.81 24.31
CA PRO A 211 -17.34 6.33 24.16
C PRO A 211 -17.12 5.54 22.86
N ASP A 212 -15.89 5.52 22.37
CA ASP A 212 -15.51 4.90 21.09
C ASP A 212 -15.91 3.41 21.02
N GLN A 213 -15.67 2.65 22.10
CA GLN A 213 -16.05 1.24 22.18
C GLN A 213 -17.56 1.03 22.05
N GLU A 214 -18.37 1.87 22.71
CA GLU A 214 -19.84 1.79 22.60
C GLU A 214 -20.32 2.17 21.19
N ARG A 215 -19.65 3.12 20.53
CA ARG A 215 -19.96 3.47 19.14
C ARG A 215 -19.64 2.33 18.18
N ALA A 216 -18.55 1.60 18.42
CA ALA A 216 -18.19 0.41 17.64
C ALA A 216 -19.22 -0.72 17.81
N THR A 217 -19.60 -1.05 19.06
CA THR A 217 -20.66 -2.04 19.32
C THR A 217 -22.00 -1.64 18.70
N LEU A 218 -22.39 -0.36 18.78
CA LEU A 218 -23.61 0.11 18.14
C LEU A 218 -23.57 -0.01 16.61
N LEU A 219 -22.41 0.19 16.00
CA LEU A 219 -22.22 0.01 14.56
C LEU A 219 -22.42 -1.45 14.17
N GLU A 220 -21.79 -2.36 14.90
CA GLU A 220 -21.90 -3.81 14.70
C GLU A 220 -23.34 -4.30 14.90
N ASP A 221 -23.98 -3.94 16.02
CA ASP A 221 -25.38 -4.28 16.29
C ASP A 221 -26.31 -3.74 15.20
N THR A 222 -26.06 -2.54 14.69
CA THR A 222 -26.89 -1.96 13.64
C THR A 222 -26.67 -2.67 12.31
N TYR A 223 -25.45 -3.07 12.00
CA TYR A 223 -25.14 -3.89 10.83
C TYR A 223 -25.86 -5.24 10.92
N ASN A 224 -25.79 -5.91 12.06
CA ASN A 224 -26.49 -7.18 12.31
C ASN A 224 -28.01 -7.02 12.17
N TYR A 225 -28.60 -5.95 12.71
CA TYR A 225 -30.01 -5.64 12.50
C TYR A 225 -30.35 -5.43 11.02
N VAL A 226 -29.53 -4.68 10.28
CA VAL A 226 -29.73 -4.45 8.84
C VAL A 226 -29.69 -5.78 8.07
N LEU A 227 -28.68 -6.60 8.31
CA LEU A 227 -28.50 -7.90 7.67
C LEU A 227 -29.68 -8.85 7.93
N LEU A 228 -30.18 -8.86 9.18
CA LEU A 228 -31.38 -9.62 9.57
C LEU A 228 -32.61 -9.20 8.75
N GLN A 229 -32.88 -7.89 8.66
CA GLN A 229 -34.04 -7.36 7.95
C GLN A 229 -33.95 -7.62 6.44
N GLU A 230 -32.79 -7.38 5.83
CA GLU A 230 -32.58 -7.65 4.40
C GLU A 230 -32.72 -9.13 4.06
N SER A 231 -32.18 -10.02 4.92
CA SER A 231 -32.31 -11.48 4.74
C SER A 231 -33.77 -11.95 4.79
N ALA A 232 -34.62 -11.24 5.55
CA ALA A 232 -36.06 -11.46 5.59
C ALA A 232 -36.83 -10.82 4.42
N GLY A 233 -36.16 -10.05 3.55
CA GLY A 233 -36.80 -9.29 2.47
C GLY A 233 -37.50 -8.01 2.98
N GLU A 234 -37.18 -7.56 4.19
CA GLU A 234 -37.73 -6.36 4.80
C GLU A 234 -36.78 -5.16 4.64
N LYS A 235 -37.33 -3.94 4.69
CA LYS A 235 -36.54 -2.72 4.64
C LYS A 235 -36.13 -2.29 6.05
N PRO A 236 -34.83 -2.21 6.38
CA PRO A 236 -34.38 -1.87 7.73
C PRO A 236 -34.78 -0.44 8.11
N GLN A 237 -35.29 -0.28 9.32
CA GLN A 237 -35.67 1.01 9.90
C GLN A 237 -34.61 1.48 10.89
N VAL A 238 -33.58 2.17 10.40
CA VAL A 238 -32.53 2.76 11.24
C VAL A 238 -32.36 4.26 10.97
N ASN A 239 -31.80 5.00 11.93
CA ASN A 239 -31.59 6.44 11.78
C ASN A 239 -30.45 6.75 10.80
N ARG A 240 -30.79 6.88 9.52
CA ARG A 240 -29.86 7.21 8.44
C ARG A 240 -29.07 8.50 8.69
N LYS A 241 -29.65 9.52 9.35
CA LYS A 241 -28.96 10.81 9.56
C LYS A 241 -27.76 10.64 10.48
N THR A 242 -27.90 9.88 11.56
CA THR A 242 -26.80 9.59 12.49
C THR A 242 -25.65 8.88 11.77
N TRP A 243 -25.96 7.85 10.97
CA TRP A 243 -24.93 7.11 10.25
C TRP A 243 -24.27 7.91 9.12
N GLN A 244 -24.99 8.83 8.47
CA GLN A 244 -24.40 9.76 7.50
C GLN A 244 -23.40 10.71 8.15
N GLN A 245 -23.70 11.19 9.36
CA GLN A 245 -22.76 11.99 10.14
C GLN A 245 -21.56 11.16 10.57
N ALA A 246 -21.78 9.94 11.06
CA ALA A 246 -20.69 9.03 11.42
C ALA A 246 -19.74 8.77 10.24
N LEU A 247 -20.27 8.56 9.03
CA LEU A 247 -19.45 8.38 7.83
C LEU A 247 -18.64 9.64 7.52
N SER A 248 -19.29 10.80 7.54
CA SER A 248 -18.63 12.08 7.18
C SER A 248 -17.46 12.42 8.10
N HIS A 249 -17.53 12.02 9.37
CA HIS A 249 -16.49 12.32 10.36
C HIS A 249 -15.40 11.26 10.48
N ASN A 250 -15.71 9.99 10.19
CA ASN A 250 -14.81 8.87 10.50
C ASN A 250 -14.33 8.12 9.25
N VAL A 251 -14.66 8.59 8.04
CA VAL A 251 -14.30 7.87 6.79
C VAL A 251 -12.81 7.55 6.68
N GLU A 252 -11.90 8.35 7.26
CA GLU A 252 -10.46 8.10 7.21
C GLU A 252 -9.95 7.22 8.36
N SER A 253 -10.66 7.12 9.48
CA SER A 253 -10.19 6.46 10.70
C SER A 253 -10.72 5.05 10.92
N LEU A 254 -11.88 4.71 10.34
CA LEU A 254 -12.47 3.37 10.46
C LEU A 254 -11.60 2.32 9.76
N ASP A 255 -11.47 1.12 10.33
CA ASP A 255 -10.93 -0.02 9.58
C ASP A 255 -11.88 -0.45 8.44
N TYR A 256 -11.45 -1.38 7.59
CA TYR A 256 -12.26 -1.79 6.43
C TYR A 256 -13.56 -2.52 6.82
N GLU A 257 -13.57 -3.26 7.91
CA GLU A 257 -14.78 -4.00 8.34
C GLU A 257 -15.83 -3.03 8.89
N GLN A 258 -15.42 -2.09 9.74
CA GLN A 258 -16.28 -1.04 10.26
C GLN A 258 -16.76 -0.11 9.13
N LEU A 259 -15.89 0.25 8.20
CA LEU A 259 -16.26 1.05 7.03
C LEU A 259 -17.26 0.30 6.15
N TYR A 260 -17.08 -1.00 5.93
CA TYR A 260 -18.03 -1.84 5.22
C TYR A 260 -19.40 -1.87 5.91
N SER A 261 -19.42 -2.17 7.22
CA SER A 261 -20.64 -2.16 8.03
C SER A 261 -21.40 -0.85 7.88
N LEU A 262 -20.70 0.29 7.99
CA LEU A 262 -21.30 1.61 7.88
C LEU A 262 -21.85 1.92 6.49
N VAL A 263 -21.10 1.58 5.44
CA VAL A 263 -21.52 1.78 4.04
C VAL A 263 -22.72 0.90 3.72
N HIS A 264 -22.72 -0.36 4.15
CA HIS A 264 -23.81 -1.30 3.95
C HIS A 264 -25.10 -0.83 4.66
N ILE A 265 -25.02 -0.39 5.93
CA ILE A 265 -26.16 0.24 6.64
C ILE A 265 -26.74 1.42 5.83
N LEU A 266 -25.89 2.30 5.32
CA LEU A 266 -26.32 3.46 4.56
C LEU A 266 -26.95 3.08 3.20
N ARG A 267 -26.46 2.03 2.55
CA ARG A 267 -27.01 1.49 1.31
C ARG A 267 -28.37 0.84 1.52
N ALA A 268 -28.48 -0.05 2.49
CA ALA A 268 -29.72 -0.74 2.87
C ALA A 268 -30.85 0.25 3.24
N THR A 269 -30.48 1.40 3.82
CA THR A 269 -31.43 2.47 4.19
C THR A 269 -31.74 3.45 3.05
N GLY A 270 -31.23 3.20 1.85
CA GLY A 270 -31.53 3.97 0.64
C GLY A 270 -30.71 5.24 0.49
N SER A 271 -29.47 5.30 0.99
CA SER A 271 -28.55 6.38 0.64
C SER A 271 -28.15 6.28 -0.84
N PRO A 272 -28.22 7.39 -1.61
CA PRO A 272 -27.84 7.38 -3.01
C PRO A 272 -26.31 7.28 -3.18
N GLN A 273 -25.84 6.80 -4.33
CA GLN A 273 -24.40 6.66 -4.64
C GLN A 273 -23.60 7.95 -4.37
N ARG A 274 -24.19 9.12 -4.63
CA ARG A 274 -23.59 10.45 -4.37
C ARG A 274 -23.25 10.72 -2.89
N ALA A 275 -23.66 9.86 -1.96
CA ALA A 275 -23.30 9.95 -0.54
C ALA A 275 -21.90 9.37 -0.22
N PHE A 276 -21.33 8.57 -1.13
CA PHE A 276 -20.07 7.85 -0.92
C PHE A 276 -18.80 8.39 -1.62
N PRO A 277 -18.73 9.60 -2.22
CA PRO A 277 -17.48 10.08 -2.85
C PRO A 277 -16.25 10.04 -1.94
N ALA A 278 -16.40 10.32 -0.63
CA ALA A 278 -15.29 10.26 0.32
C ALA A 278 -14.77 8.83 0.51
N VAL A 279 -15.67 7.85 0.54
CA VAL A 279 -15.34 6.42 0.66
C VAL A 279 -14.60 5.95 -0.59
N THR A 280 -15.16 6.23 -1.78
CA THR A 280 -14.51 5.88 -3.04
C THR A 280 -13.14 6.52 -3.14
N ARG A 281 -12.99 7.80 -2.78
CA ARG A 281 -11.68 8.47 -2.76
C ARG A 281 -10.69 7.79 -1.82
N ARG A 282 -11.09 7.45 -0.58
CA ARG A 282 -10.21 6.73 0.35
C ARG A 282 -9.70 5.43 -0.26
N LEU A 283 -10.62 4.59 -0.74
CA LEU A 283 -10.29 3.30 -1.31
C LEU A 283 -9.43 3.41 -2.58
N GLU A 284 -9.68 4.40 -3.44
CA GLU A 284 -8.86 4.63 -4.63
C GLU A 284 -7.46 5.16 -4.28
N ARG A 285 -7.27 5.89 -3.17
CA ARG A 285 -5.92 6.26 -2.68
C ARG A 285 -5.14 5.07 -2.12
N GLU A 286 -5.84 4.08 -1.56
CA GLU A 286 -5.23 2.86 -1.03
C GLU A 286 -4.86 1.85 -2.14
N ARG A 287 -5.32 2.11 -3.38
CA ARG A 287 -4.88 1.42 -4.60
C ARG A 287 -3.67 2.11 -5.20
N MET A 288 -2.72 1.33 -5.71
CA MET A 288 -1.59 1.90 -6.45
C MET A 288 -1.93 2.14 -7.92
N PRO A 289 -1.55 3.30 -8.49
CA PRO A 289 -1.53 3.49 -9.94
C PRO A 289 -0.47 2.61 -10.61
N ASP A 290 -0.79 2.05 -11.78
CA ASP A 290 0.16 1.32 -12.64
C ASP A 290 1.43 2.14 -12.89
N GLY A 291 2.61 1.53 -12.85
CA GLY A 291 3.86 2.22 -13.17
C GLY A 291 4.48 3.03 -12.03
N THR A 292 3.77 3.27 -10.92
CA THR A 292 4.33 4.01 -9.77
C THR A 292 5.16 3.12 -8.86
N VAL A 293 6.13 3.70 -8.15
CA VAL A 293 6.91 3.00 -7.14
C VAL A 293 6.54 3.51 -5.75
N ARG A 294 6.46 2.60 -4.78
CA ARG A 294 6.21 2.94 -3.38
C ARG A 294 7.48 3.28 -2.63
N ASP A 295 7.35 4.28 -1.77
CA ASP A 295 8.35 4.65 -0.79
C ASP A 295 8.26 3.70 0.40
N PRO A 296 9.35 3.03 0.76
CA PRO A 296 9.42 2.28 2.02
C PRO A 296 9.17 3.18 3.24
N SER A 297 9.43 4.49 3.14
CA SER A 297 9.33 5.46 4.24
C SER A 297 8.07 6.34 4.23
N SER A 298 7.21 6.27 3.20
CA SER A 298 6.00 7.11 3.13
C SER A 298 4.73 6.40 2.63
N TYR A 299 3.58 6.91 3.10
CA TYR A 299 2.30 6.21 3.13
C TYR A 299 1.52 6.13 1.80
N LEU A 300 2.12 6.36 0.64
CA LEU A 300 1.50 6.18 -0.68
C LEU A 300 2.55 5.72 -1.72
N GLY A 301 2.12 5.34 -2.93
CA GLY A 301 3.01 5.37 -4.10
C GLY A 301 3.39 6.82 -4.33
N THR A 302 4.44 7.29 -3.68
CA THR A 302 4.74 8.71 -3.67
C THR A 302 5.54 9.07 -4.92
N PRO A 303 5.36 10.32 -5.39
CA PRO A 303 6.21 10.84 -6.42
C PRO A 303 7.70 10.77 -6.05
N ASP A 304 7.99 10.88 -4.75
CA ASP A 304 9.34 10.84 -4.19
C ASP A 304 10.01 9.46 -4.37
N ALA A 305 9.31 8.35 -4.11
CA ALA A 305 9.88 7.02 -4.35
C ALA A 305 9.98 6.62 -5.81
N SER A 306 9.02 7.08 -6.62
CA SER A 306 9.11 6.91 -8.06
C SER A 306 10.33 7.66 -8.61
N LEU A 307 10.64 8.85 -8.07
CA LEU A 307 11.88 9.57 -8.34
C LEU A 307 13.12 8.80 -7.86
N PHE A 308 13.10 8.22 -6.66
CA PHE A 308 14.24 7.40 -6.20
C PHE A 308 14.53 6.22 -7.13
N VAL A 309 13.51 5.55 -7.69
CA VAL A 309 13.75 4.52 -8.70
C VAL A 309 14.30 5.10 -10.00
N GLN A 310 13.83 6.26 -10.43
CA GLN A 310 14.41 6.94 -11.60
C GLN A 310 15.88 7.32 -11.38
N ARG A 311 16.24 7.72 -10.15
CA ARG A 311 17.62 7.96 -9.74
C ARG A 311 18.46 6.69 -9.73
N LEU A 312 17.94 5.59 -9.17
CA LEU A 312 18.61 4.29 -9.19
C LEU A 312 18.87 3.83 -10.63
N ARG A 313 17.88 3.97 -11.52
CA ARG A 313 18.02 3.70 -12.97
C ARG A 313 19.12 4.57 -13.58
N SER A 314 19.14 5.86 -13.29
CA SER A 314 20.16 6.80 -13.77
C SER A 314 21.57 6.40 -13.30
N VAL A 315 21.73 6.12 -12.01
CA VAL A 315 23.02 5.74 -11.41
C VAL A 315 23.56 4.43 -12.00
N ALA A 316 22.69 3.44 -12.23
CA ALA A 316 23.03 2.16 -12.85
C ALA A 316 23.15 2.22 -14.39
N GLY A 317 22.92 3.38 -15.02
CA GLY A 317 22.98 3.52 -16.47
C GLY A 317 21.83 2.83 -17.23
N TRP A 318 20.71 2.57 -16.56
CA TRP A 318 19.51 2.00 -17.15
C TRP A 318 18.63 3.05 -17.82
N THR A 319 17.62 2.59 -18.56
CA THR A 319 16.66 3.50 -19.20
C THR A 319 15.73 4.11 -18.15
N VAL A 320 15.74 5.44 -18.03
CA VAL A 320 14.85 6.21 -17.13
C VAL A 320 13.46 6.45 -17.74
N ARG A 321 13.36 6.51 -19.07
CA ARG A 321 12.07 6.71 -19.75
C ARG A 321 11.09 5.57 -19.46
N ASP A 322 9.97 5.92 -18.85
CA ASP A 322 8.95 4.97 -18.41
C ASP A 322 7.55 5.52 -18.73
N LYS A 323 6.95 5.00 -19.81
CA LYS A 323 5.64 5.46 -20.29
C LYS A 323 4.51 5.19 -19.30
N ARG A 324 4.62 4.15 -18.47
CA ARG A 324 3.58 3.82 -17.49
C ARG A 324 3.66 4.78 -16.31
N LEU A 325 4.88 5.04 -15.83
CA LEU A 325 5.12 6.02 -14.78
C LEU A 325 4.73 7.43 -15.22
N LEU A 326 5.05 7.82 -16.45
CA LEU A 326 4.64 9.11 -17.03
C LEU A 326 3.11 9.25 -17.02
N ALA A 327 2.39 8.26 -17.55
CA ALA A 327 0.92 8.29 -17.56
C ALA A 327 0.32 8.34 -16.13
N ALA A 328 0.97 7.72 -15.15
CA ALA A 328 0.56 7.78 -13.76
C ALA A 328 0.80 9.15 -13.13
N ALA A 329 1.96 9.77 -13.41
CA ALA A 329 2.31 11.10 -12.95
C ALA A 329 1.34 12.16 -13.54
N GLU A 330 1.10 12.12 -14.85
CA GLU A 330 0.13 13.00 -15.54
C GLU A 330 -1.28 12.85 -14.96
N LYS A 331 -1.73 11.61 -14.71
CA LYS A 331 -3.04 11.33 -14.10
C LYS A 331 -3.14 11.90 -12.68
N GLN A 332 -2.09 11.75 -11.86
CA GLN A 332 -2.06 12.27 -10.50
C GLN A 332 -2.05 13.81 -10.48
N ALA A 333 -1.24 14.43 -11.36
CA ALA A 333 -1.18 15.88 -11.52
C ALA A 333 -2.52 16.49 -11.98
N GLY A 334 -3.28 15.77 -12.80
CA GLY A 334 -4.62 16.18 -13.25
C GLY A 334 -5.77 15.89 -12.27
N SER A 335 -5.50 15.27 -11.12
CA SER A 335 -6.54 14.86 -10.17
C SER A 335 -6.94 15.96 -9.19
N GLN A 336 -8.09 15.83 -8.53
CA GLN A 336 -8.51 16.75 -7.45
C GLN A 336 -7.61 16.67 -6.21
N ASP A 337 -6.86 15.58 -6.09
CA ASP A 337 -5.90 15.30 -5.01
C ASP A 337 -4.46 15.65 -5.43
N ALA A 338 -4.28 16.37 -6.54
CA ALA A 338 -2.97 16.87 -6.95
C ALA A 338 -2.33 17.71 -5.83
N PRO A 339 -1.01 17.59 -5.61
CA PRO A 339 -0.35 18.30 -4.52
C PRO A 339 -0.55 19.81 -4.60
N ARG A 340 -0.71 20.45 -3.45
CA ARG A 340 -0.96 21.90 -3.34
C ARG A 340 0.26 22.68 -2.86
N ASP A 341 1.05 22.10 -1.96
CA ASP A 341 2.29 22.69 -1.49
C ASP A 341 3.36 22.68 -2.59
N GLY A 342 4.28 23.65 -2.53
CA GLY A 342 5.29 23.85 -3.57
C GLY A 342 6.28 22.69 -3.69
N ALA A 343 6.68 22.09 -2.55
CA ALA A 343 7.63 20.97 -2.53
C ALA A 343 7.07 19.72 -3.22
N ALA A 344 5.86 19.30 -2.87
CA ALA A 344 5.24 18.13 -3.50
C ALA A 344 4.88 18.38 -4.97
N ARG A 345 4.54 19.62 -5.36
CA ARG A 345 4.37 20.00 -6.77
C ARG A 345 5.69 19.91 -7.55
N LEU A 346 6.79 20.35 -6.97
CA LEU A 346 8.12 20.23 -7.57
C LEU A 346 8.53 18.76 -7.72
N THR A 347 8.29 17.92 -6.71
CA THR A 347 8.53 16.47 -6.78
C THR A 347 7.70 15.81 -7.89
N MET A 348 6.42 16.18 -8.04
CA MET A 348 5.59 15.69 -9.15
C MET A 348 6.15 16.10 -10.53
N ALA A 349 6.54 17.36 -10.68
CA ALA A 349 7.05 17.87 -11.95
C ALA A 349 8.40 17.22 -12.33
N ALA A 350 9.30 17.05 -11.35
CA ALA A 350 10.56 16.33 -11.56
C ALA A 350 10.32 14.86 -11.93
N LEU A 351 9.32 14.21 -11.31
CA LEU A 351 8.95 12.83 -11.65
C LEU A 351 8.50 12.72 -13.11
N ASP A 352 7.55 13.57 -13.51
CA ASP A 352 7.02 13.63 -14.88
C ASP A 352 8.17 13.79 -15.89
N HIS A 353 9.04 14.76 -15.64
CA HIS A 353 10.23 15.01 -16.46
C HIS A 353 11.15 13.79 -16.53
N SER A 354 11.52 13.21 -15.38
CA SER A 354 12.43 12.06 -15.29
C SER A 354 11.89 10.81 -16.02
N ALA A 355 10.56 10.62 -16.00
CA ALA A 355 9.88 9.52 -16.68
C ALA A 355 9.83 9.70 -18.21
N GLY A 356 10.29 10.84 -18.73
CA GLY A 356 10.32 11.18 -20.15
C GLY A 356 9.20 12.12 -20.60
N GLY A 357 8.57 12.84 -19.67
CA GLY A 357 7.65 13.93 -19.94
C GLY A 357 8.36 15.18 -20.49
N GLU A 358 7.60 16.25 -20.63
CA GLU A 358 8.11 17.53 -21.14
C GLU A 358 9.04 18.21 -20.11
N PRO A 359 9.87 19.18 -20.53
CA PRO A 359 10.57 20.05 -19.59
C PRO A 359 9.58 20.78 -18.66
N LEU A 360 10.03 21.08 -17.43
CA LEU A 360 9.23 21.84 -16.45
C LEU A 360 8.64 23.10 -17.07
N SER A 361 7.34 23.31 -16.85
CA SER A 361 6.66 24.54 -17.26
C SER A 361 7.25 25.74 -16.50
N ARG A 362 6.98 26.96 -16.99
CA ARG A 362 7.43 28.18 -16.30
C ARG A 362 6.95 28.28 -14.85
N GLN A 363 5.77 27.73 -14.55
CA GLN A 363 5.21 27.75 -13.19
C GLN A 363 5.92 26.75 -12.27
N GLU A 364 6.33 25.60 -12.80
CA GLU A 364 7.07 24.58 -12.05
C GLU A 364 8.53 24.99 -11.88
N ALA A 365 9.17 25.51 -12.93
CA ALA A 365 10.52 26.07 -12.84
C ALA A 365 10.61 27.25 -11.85
N ALA A 366 9.52 28.00 -11.65
CA ALA A 366 9.46 29.05 -10.64
C ALA A 366 9.52 28.51 -9.20
N LEU A 367 9.12 27.26 -8.95
CA LEU A 367 9.23 26.63 -7.63
C LEU A 367 10.69 26.46 -7.21
N CYS A 368 11.60 26.23 -8.17
CA CYS A 368 13.05 26.16 -7.93
C CYS A 368 13.67 27.50 -7.49
N GLN A 369 12.93 28.60 -7.65
CA GLN A 369 13.33 29.94 -7.23
C GLN A 369 12.55 30.41 -5.98
N ASP A 370 11.55 29.65 -5.54
CA ASP A 370 10.66 30.02 -4.43
C ASP A 370 11.29 29.63 -3.08
N PRO A 371 11.61 30.58 -2.18
CA PRO A 371 12.19 30.28 -0.87
C PRO A 371 11.34 29.40 0.04
N SER A 372 10.03 29.30 -0.22
CA SER A 372 9.12 28.40 0.50
C SER A 372 9.21 26.95 0.03
N THR A 373 9.82 26.71 -1.14
CA THR A 373 10.04 25.38 -1.72
C THR A 373 11.51 24.99 -1.68
N VAL A 374 12.41 25.91 -2.02
CA VAL A 374 13.87 25.76 -1.94
C VAL A 374 14.39 26.73 -0.89
N PRO A 375 14.66 26.29 0.36
CA PRO A 375 15.09 27.19 1.42
C PRO A 375 16.32 28.02 1.03
N ALA A 376 16.21 29.35 1.15
CA ALA A 376 17.32 30.27 0.89
C ALA A 376 18.38 30.25 2.00
N THR A 377 18.01 29.78 3.20
CA THR A 377 18.92 29.59 4.34
C THR A 377 18.90 28.13 4.77
N VAL A 378 20.08 27.51 4.83
CA VAL A 378 20.26 26.11 5.22
C VAL A 378 20.81 26.02 6.64
N THR A 379 20.17 25.18 7.45
CA THR A 379 20.53 24.81 8.82
C THR A 379 20.66 23.28 8.90
N ALA A 380 21.12 22.75 10.04
CA ALA A 380 21.15 21.31 10.27
C ALA A 380 19.75 20.66 10.14
N ASP A 381 18.69 21.40 10.50
CA ASP A 381 17.33 20.87 10.59
C ASP A 381 16.62 20.78 9.22
N ASN A 382 16.99 21.62 8.25
CA ASN A 382 16.31 21.70 6.96
C ASN A 382 17.15 21.25 5.76
N VAL A 383 18.41 20.84 5.99
CA VAL A 383 19.35 20.49 4.92
C VAL A 383 18.85 19.33 4.04
N ALA A 384 18.12 18.37 4.62
CA ALA A 384 17.56 17.25 3.86
C ALA A 384 16.46 17.70 2.88
N ASP A 385 15.60 18.62 3.31
CA ASP A 385 14.55 19.18 2.46
C ASP A 385 15.14 20.08 1.37
N TRP A 386 16.15 20.88 1.73
CA TRP A 386 16.92 21.66 0.76
C TRP A 386 17.58 20.76 -0.29
N GLN A 387 18.31 19.72 0.13
CA GLN A 387 18.98 18.79 -0.80
C GLN A 387 17.96 18.12 -1.73
N ARG A 388 16.81 17.67 -1.20
CA ARG A 388 15.73 17.08 -2.01
C ARG A 388 15.26 18.05 -3.09
N ALA A 389 14.98 19.30 -2.73
CA ALA A 389 14.49 20.30 -3.67
C ALA A 389 15.55 20.65 -4.72
N VAL A 390 16.83 20.75 -4.33
CA VAL A 390 17.95 20.97 -5.26
C VAL A 390 18.09 19.80 -6.24
N TRP A 391 18.00 18.55 -5.79
CA TRP A 391 18.01 17.39 -6.70
C TRP A 391 16.90 17.46 -7.74
N ASN A 392 15.66 17.72 -7.30
CA ASN A 392 14.51 17.79 -8.20
C ASN A 392 14.69 18.88 -9.28
N CYS A 393 15.28 20.02 -8.91
CA CYS A 393 15.53 21.13 -9.83
C CYS A 393 16.69 20.85 -10.79
N GLU A 394 17.82 20.32 -10.29
CA GLU A 394 19.00 20.02 -11.10
C GLU A 394 18.71 18.93 -12.13
N GLU A 395 18.05 17.84 -11.74
CA GLU A 395 17.65 16.76 -12.64
C GLU A 395 16.67 17.23 -13.73
N SER A 396 15.97 18.33 -13.46
CA SER A 396 15.05 19.00 -14.38
C SER A 396 15.73 20.10 -15.22
N GLY A 397 17.03 20.30 -15.06
CA GLY A 397 17.80 21.34 -15.76
C GLY A 397 17.49 22.77 -15.32
N VAL A 398 16.87 22.96 -14.14
CA VAL A 398 16.51 24.28 -13.60
C VAL A 398 17.52 24.67 -12.51
N PRO A 399 18.27 25.77 -12.67
CA PRO A 399 19.23 26.20 -11.66
C PRO A 399 18.52 26.65 -10.39
N VAL A 400 19.10 26.41 -9.22
CA VAL A 400 18.60 26.93 -7.92
C VAL A 400 19.46 28.08 -7.41
N PRO A 401 18.96 29.02 -6.60
CA PRO A 401 19.79 30.01 -5.92
C PRO A 401 20.82 29.38 -4.97
N VAL A 402 21.97 30.03 -4.79
CA VAL A 402 22.97 29.58 -3.79
C VAL A 402 22.42 29.85 -2.39
N PRO A 403 22.33 28.85 -1.50
CA PRO A 403 21.82 29.09 -0.16
C PRO A 403 22.85 29.82 0.70
N SER A 404 22.35 30.58 1.67
CA SER A 404 23.14 31.00 2.83
C SER A 404 23.19 29.86 3.84
N VAL A 405 24.39 29.45 4.27
CA VAL A 405 24.54 28.32 5.21
C VAL A 405 24.82 28.86 6.61
N THR A 406 23.97 28.47 7.57
CA THR A 406 24.23 28.70 9.00
C THR A 406 25.19 27.64 9.50
N ARG A 407 26.23 27.99 10.26
CA ARG A 407 27.19 27.02 10.79
C ARG A 407 26.57 26.19 11.92
N TRP A 408 26.81 24.87 11.95
CA TRP A 408 26.50 23.97 13.07
C TRP A 408 27.71 23.13 13.50
N SER A 409 27.60 22.44 14.64
CA SER A 409 28.63 21.51 15.12
C SER A 409 28.55 20.18 14.39
N VAL A 410 29.71 19.60 14.09
CA VAL A 410 29.88 18.24 13.53
C VAL A 410 30.39 17.26 14.59
N ASP A 411 30.32 17.62 15.87
CA ASP A 411 30.82 16.78 16.96
C ASP A 411 29.85 15.65 17.34
N GLY A 412 28.63 15.67 16.82
CA GLY A 412 27.64 14.60 16.93
C GLY A 412 27.29 13.99 15.57
N LEU A 413 26.78 12.75 15.58
CA LEU A 413 26.44 12.00 14.36
C LEU A 413 25.43 12.76 13.49
N GLU A 414 24.37 13.28 14.11
CA GLU A 414 23.34 14.08 13.42
C GLU A 414 23.93 15.32 12.74
N GLY A 415 24.82 16.04 13.43
CA GLY A 415 25.51 17.21 12.88
C GLY A 415 26.45 16.86 11.71
N ALA A 416 27.15 15.73 11.81
CA ALA A 416 28.02 15.21 10.75
C ALA A 416 27.23 14.71 9.53
N GLN A 417 26.11 14.04 9.75
CA GLN A 417 25.18 13.61 8.70
C GLN A 417 24.56 14.82 7.98
N ALA A 418 24.11 15.83 8.72
CA ALA A 418 23.59 17.07 8.14
C ALA A 418 24.65 17.80 7.31
N ALA A 419 25.88 17.86 7.82
CA ALA A 419 27.03 18.40 7.10
C ALA A 419 27.34 17.62 5.80
N ALA A 420 27.32 16.29 5.87
CA ALA A 420 27.53 15.43 4.71
C ALA A 420 26.43 15.62 3.64
N THR A 421 25.18 15.74 4.08
CA THR A 421 24.02 16.03 3.24
C THR A 421 24.19 17.36 2.49
N LEU A 422 24.66 18.42 3.19
CA LEU A 422 24.96 19.72 2.56
C LEU A 422 26.05 19.58 1.49
N VAL A 423 27.17 18.92 1.80
CA VAL A 423 28.30 18.75 0.88
C VAL A 423 27.86 18.02 -0.39
N VAL A 424 27.13 16.91 -0.23
CA VAL A 424 26.61 16.13 -1.35
C VAL A 424 25.65 16.98 -2.19
N GLY A 425 24.73 17.72 -1.56
CA GLY A 425 23.80 18.60 -2.28
C GLY A 425 24.48 19.72 -3.06
N LEU A 426 25.48 20.38 -2.47
CA LEU A 426 26.24 21.45 -3.14
C LEU A 426 27.06 20.92 -4.32
N HIS A 427 27.66 19.74 -4.18
CA HIS A 427 28.40 19.12 -5.28
C HIS A 427 27.45 18.72 -6.42
N GLN A 428 26.25 18.25 -6.11
CA GLN A 428 25.29 17.84 -7.12
C GLN A 428 24.71 19.03 -7.92
N ASP A 429 24.52 20.20 -7.28
CA ASP A 429 24.16 21.46 -7.97
C ASP A 429 25.34 22.06 -8.79
N GLY A 430 26.48 21.35 -8.89
CA GLY A 430 27.68 21.85 -9.57
C GLY A 430 28.41 22.97 -8.83
N ARG A 431 28.20 23.10 -7.51
CA ARG A 431 28.71 24.20 -6.66
C ARG A 431 29.62 23.73 -5.54
N GLY A 432 30.47 22.74 -5.84
CA GLY A 432 31.49 22.27 -4.90
C GLY A 432 32.44 23.38 -4.42
N ASP A 433 32.63 24.45 -5.20
CA ASP A 433 33.41 25.64 -4.84
C ASP A 433 32.76 26.52 -3.76
N ARG A 434 31.47 26.29 -3.46
CA ARG A 434 30.69 27.05 -2.47
C ARG A 434 30.51 26.34 -1.14
N ILE A 435 31.20 25.21 -0.93
CA ILE A 435 31.20 24.52 0.35
C ILE A 435 31.75 25.47 1.43
N PRO A 436 31.03 25.66 2.56
CA PRO A 436 31.50 26.50 3.65
C PRO A 436 32.87 26.05 4.17
N GLY A 437 33.81 26.97 4.37
CA GLY A 437 35.18 26.65 4.78
C GLY A 437 35.35 25.97 6.15
N TRP A 438 34.27 25.85 6.95
CA TRP A 438 34.27 25.06 8.18
C TRP A 438 34.03 23.55 7.94
N LEU A 439 33.62 23.17 6.72
CA LEU A 439 33.47 21.80 6.27
C LEU A 439 34.70 21.38 5.47
N THR A 440 35.54 20.55 6.08
CA THR A 440 36.75 20.00 5.49
C THR A 440 36.77 18.48 5.62
N ALA A 441 37.59 17.81 4.81
CA ALA A 441 37.79 16.36 4.95
C ALA A 441 38.21 16.00 6.39
N ASP A 442 39.09 16.80 7.01
CA ASP A 442 39.50 16.60 8.40
C ASP A 442 38.34 16.69 9.40
N ALA A 443 37.36 17.57 9.15
CA ALA A 443 36.19 17.72 10.01
C ALA A 443 35.27 16.49 9.98
N LEU A 444 35.21 15.78 8.84
CA LEU A 444 34.40 14.56 8.69
C LEU A 444 35.20 13.26 8.88
N ARG A 445 36.54 13.32 8.91
CA ARG A 445 37.42 12.14 8.92
C ARG A 445 37.03 11.11 9.99
N ARG A 446 36.87 11.54 11.24
CA ARG A 446 36.50 10.64 12.34
C ARG A 446 35.19 9.88 12.08
N TRP A 447 34.25 10.51 11.38
CA TRP A 447 32.94 9.93 11.06
C TRP A 447 32.99 9.05 9.80
N ALA A 448 33.90 9.35 8.87
CA ALA A 448 34.17 8.49 7.74
C ALA A 448 34.88 7.19 8.19
N ASP A 449 35.82 7.30 9.14
CA ASP A 449 36.59 6.17 9.66
C ASP A 449 35.71 5.22 10.50
N ASP A 450 34.99 5.75 11.50
CA ASP A 450 34.03 4.99 12.30
C ASP A 450 32.97 5.91 12.92
N PRO A 451 31.77 6.00 12.33
CA PRO A 451 30.70 6.83 12.88
C PRO A 451 30.01 6.23 14.12
N GLY A 452 30.47 5.06 14.57
CA GLY A 452 29.96 4.37 15.76
C GLY A 452 28.72 3.52 15.48
N PRO A 453 28.25 2.75 16.48
CA PRO A 453 27.21 1.72 16.29
C PRO A 453 25.80 2.27 16.02
N ARG A 454 25.58 3.58 16.22
CA ARG A 454 24.29 4.24 15.97
C ARG A 454 24.11 4.73 14.54
N ALA A 455 25.16 4.68 13.72
CA ALA A 455 25.12 5.14 12.34
C ALA A 455 24.54 4.06 11.44
N SER A 456 23.43 4.41 10.78
CA SER A 456 22.76 3.57 9.79
C SER A 456 23.62 3.37 8.55
N VAL A 457 23.22 2.44 7.68
CA VAL A 457 23.86 2.24 6.37
C VAL A 457 23.84 3.53 5.55
N TYR A 458 22.73 4.27 5.58
CA TYR A 458 22.59 5.55 4.91
C TYR A 458 23.60 6.59 5.42
N ASP A 459 23.73 6.72 6.74
CA ASP A 459 24.61 7.72 7.35
C ASP A 459 26.07 7.47 6.96
N ARG A 460 26.49 6.21 6.99
CA ARG A 460 27.84 5.79 6.57
C ARG A 460 28.09 6.14 5.11
N ALA A 461 27.15 5.79 4.23
CA ALA A 461 27.29 6.05 2.80
C ALA A 461 27.38 7.55 2.48
N VAL A 462 26.51 8.38 3.07
CA VAL A 462 26.51 9.83 2.82
C VAL A 462 27.72 10.53 3.42
N ILE A 463 28.16 10.14 4.62
CA ILE A 463 29.33 10.74 5.30
C ILE A 463 30.62 10.42 4.54
N VAL A 464 30.84 9.16 4.15
CA VAL A 464 32.04 8.78 3.40
C VAL A 464 32.04 9.46 2.03
N ARG A 465 30.89 9.53 1.34
CA ARG A 465 30.79 10.26 0.07
C ARG A 465 31.16 11.73 0.25
N ALA A 466 30.64 12.40 1.27
CA ALA A 466 30.99 13.80 1.56
C ALA A 466 32.48 13.96 1.90
N TYR A 467 33.07 13.06 2.68
CA TYR A 467 34.50 13.06 2.97
C TYR A 467 35.35 12.98 1.69
N LEU A 468 35.00 12.11 0.75
CA LEU A 468 35.67 12.01 -0.55
C LEU A 468 35.52 13.29 -1.38
N LEU A 469 34.32 13.88 -1.43
CA LEU A 469 34.04 15.13 -2.15
C LEU A 469 34.83 16.32 -1.58
N LEU A 470 35.20 16.29 -0.29
CA LEU A 470 36.03 17.30 0.36
C LEU A 470 37.54 17.08 0.16
N GLY A 471 37.94 16.10 -0.66
CA GLY A 471 39.34 15.75 -0.90
C GLY A 471 39.91 14.69 0.07
N GLY A 472 39.04 14.03 0.85
CA GLY A 472 39.38 12.84 1.60
C GLY A 472 39.74 11.66 0.68
N HIS A 473 40.46 10.69 1.22
CA HIS A 473 40.88 9.50 0.48
C HIS A 473 40.38 8.24 1.19
N ALA A 474 39.77 7.32 0.43
CA ALA A 474 39.42 5.99 0.93
C ALA A 474 40.57 5.02 0.65
N ASP A 475 41.21 4.56 1.72
CA ASP A 475 42.19 3.48 1.66
C ASP A 475 41.51 2.10 1.58
N GLU A 476 42.31 1.06 1.38
CA GLU A 476 41.81 -0.32 1.29
C GLU A 476 41.06 -0.75 2.56
N SER A 477 41.53 -0.31 3.73
CA SER A 477 40.89 -0.63 5.02
C SER A 477 39.49 -0.05 5.11
N LEU A 478 39.30 1.21 4.70
CA LEU A 478 37.97 1.84 4.69
C LEU A 478 37.04 1.13 3.70
N VAL A 479 37.54 0.81 2.50
CA VAL A 479 36.75 0.09 1.47
C VAL A 479 36.34 -1.31 1.95
N GLU A 480 37.26 -2.07 2.55
CA GLU A 480 36.97 -3.39 3.11
C GLU A 480 35.94 -3.32 4.25
N HIS A 481 36.08 -2.33 5.13
CA HIS A 481 35.15 -2.10 6.23
C HIS A 481 33.73 -1.81 5.73
N LEU A 482 33.59 -0.89 4.78
CA LEU A 482 32.31 -0.54 4.17
C LEU A 482 31.70 -1.72 3.42
N THR A 483 32.50 -2.48 2.68
CA THR A 483 32.05 -3.67 1.96
C THR A 483 31.46 -4.71 2.92
N GLY A 484 32.15 -4.98 4.04
CA GLY A 484 31.66 -5.90 5.06
C GLY A 484 30.34 -5.46 5.68
N GLN A 485 30.23 -4.17 6.03
CA GLN A 485 29.02 -3.60 6.61
C GLN A 485 27.85 -3.61 5.64
N PHE A 486 28.03 -3.07 4.43
CA PHE A 486 26.95 -2.99 3.45
C PHE A 486 26.47 -4.37 3.01
N LYS A 487 27.37 -5.35 2.89
CA LYS A 487 26.99 -6.73 2.57
C LYS A 487 26.03 -7.34 3.60
N ALA A 488 26.17 -7.01 4.89
CA ALA A 488 25.26 -7.50 5.93
C ALA A 488 23.83 -6.97 5.78
N HIS A 489 23.66 -5.80 5.16
CA HIS A 489 22.36 -5.14 4.95
C HIS A 489 21.80 -5.31 3.53
N ARG A 490 22.54 -5.97 2.63
CA ARG A 490 22.11 -6.19 1.25
C ARG A 490 21.08 -7.32 1.15
N GLY A 491 19.97 -7.01 0.48
CA GLY A 491 18.91 -7.93 0.09
C GLY A 491 17.70 -7.90 1.01
N CYS A 492 16.51 -7.90 0.39
CA CYS A 492 15.20 -8.13 1.03
C CYS A 492 14.43 -9.25 0.29
N PRO A 493 13.36 -9.82 0.89
CA PRO A 493 12.51 -10.79 0.22
C PRO A 493 12.05 -10.29 -1.17
N GLY A 494 12.50 -10.96 -2.23
CA GLY A 494 12.17 -10.59 -3.61
C GLY A 494 12.91 -9.37 -4.18
N LEU A 495 13.84 -8.75 -3.44
CA LEU A 495 14.63 -7.56 -3.80
C LEU A 495 16.11 -7.73 -3.38
N PRO A 496 16.85 -8.70 -3.94
CA PRO A 496 18.18 -9.08 -3.47
C PRO A 496 19.28 -8.01 -3.66
N GLY A 497 19.05 -7.00 -4.51
CA GLY A 497 20.03 -5.95 -4.78
C GLY A 497 19.84 -4.64 -4.03
N LEU A 498 18.77 -4.52 -3.23
CA LEU A 498 18.48 -3.33 -2.43
C LEU A 498 19.04 -3.45 -1.00
N TYR A 499 19.11 -2.33 -0.29
CA TYR A 499 19.69 -2.26 1.06
C TYR A 499 18.63 -1.98 2.12
N ARG A 500 18.76 -2.63 3.27
CA ARG A 500 17.97 -2.37 4.48
C ARG A 500 18.58 -1.19 5.26
N PRO A 501 17.77 -0.29 5.85
CA PRO A 501 18.29 0.85 6.58
C PRO A 501 18.96 0.45 7.91
N ASP A 502 18.44 -0.59 8.63
CA ASP A 502 18.99 -1.24 9.85
C ASP A 502 18.23 -2.56 10.17
N ASP A 503 17.95 -2.90 11.45
CA ASP A 503 17.23 -4.10 11.97
C ASP A 503 15.77 -4.27 11.47
N GLU A 504 15.32 -3.43 10.54
CA GLU A 504 14.01 -3.54 9.93
C GLU A 504 13.99 -4.61 8.82
N PRO A 505 12.85 -5.30 8.61
CA PRO A 505 12.76 -6.34 7.59
C PRO A 505 12.81 -5.79 6.16
N GLY A 506 12.51 -4.50 5.95
CA GLY A 506 12.30 -3.92 4.63
C GLY A 506 13.47 -3.13 4.03
N CYS A 507 13.45 -3.02 2.69
CA CYS A 507 14.48 -2.31 1.93
C CYS A 507 14.18 -0.81 1.82
N ASP A 508 15.21 0.03 1.85
CA ASP A 508 15.13 1.48 1.71
C ASP A 508 15.78 1.97 0.40
N LEU A 509 15.01 2.67 -0.44
CA LEU A 509 15.46 3.17 -1.74
C LEU A 509 16.48 4.30 -1.58
N LYS A 510 16.34 5.12 -0.55
CA LYS A 510 17.26 6.24 -0.26
C LYS A 510 18.62 5.71 0.19
N THR A 511 18.64 4.72 1.07
CA THR A 511 19.85 3.98 1.48
C THR A 511 20.51 3.30 0.28
N THR A 512 19.71 2.60 -0.53
CA THR A 512 20.24 1.94 -1.75
C THR A 512 20.91 2.96 -2.66
N LEU A 513 20.27 4.10 -2.93
CA LEU A 513 20.83 5.15 -3.77
C LEU A 513 22.13 5.70 -3.20
N ALA A 514 22.18 5.97 -1.89
CA ALA A 514 23.38 6.46 -1.23
C ALA A 514 24.57 5.48 -1.35
N VAL A 515 24.31 4.18 -1.19
CA VAL A 515 25.34 3.13 -1.35
C VAL A 515 25.81 3.02 -2.80
N TRP A 516 24.89 3.08 -3.77
CA TRP A 516 25.24 3.03 -5.20
C TRP A 516 26.02 4.25 -5.66
N ASP A 517 25.63 5.45 -5.21
CA ASP A 517 26.38 6.68 -5.47
C ASP A 517 27.80 6.63 -4.89
N LEU A 518 27.95 6.08 -3.69
CA LEU A 518 29.26 5.89 -3.08
C LEU A 518 30.10 4.85 -3.84
N ASP A 519 29.51 3.73 -4.23
CA ASP A 519 30.20 2.71 -5.03
C ASP A 519 30.66 3.27 -6.38
N LYS A 520 29.82 4.09 -7.01
CA LYS A 520 30.19 4.85 -8.23
C LYS A 520 31.35 5.81 -7.98
N ALA A 521 31.36 6.52 -6.85
CA ALA A 521 32.46 7.41 -6.46
C ALA A 521 33.76 6.65 -6.13
N LEU A 522 33.67 5.36 -5.82
CA LEU A 522 34.78 4.46 -5.53
C LEU A 522 35.14 3.55 -6.72
N ASP A 523 34.68 3.86 -7.93
CA ASP A 523 34.93 3.08 -9.15
C ASP A 523 34.50 1.60 -9.05
N GLY A 524 33.40 1.33 -8.35
CA GLY A 524 32.81 -0.02 -8.23
C GLY A 524 33.47 -0.93 -7.19
N LYS A 525 34.37 -0.40 -6.35
CA LYS A 525 35.13 -1.19 -5.37
C LYS A 525 34.28 -1.83 -4.27
N LEU A 526 33.06 -1.35 -4.01
CA LEU A 526 32.15 -1.97 -3.04
C LEU A 526 31.34 -3.12 -3.65
N GLY A 527 31.29 -3.23 -4.98
CA GLY A 527 30.50 -4.25 -5.68
C GLY A 527 29.00 -4.13 -5.41
N ALA A 528 28.52 -2.91 -5.14
CA ALA A 528 27.14 -2.61 -4.80
C ALA A 528 26.28 -2.36 -6.04
N LEU A 529 26.87 -1.70 -7.05
CA LEU A 529 26.21 -1.45 -8.33
C LEU A 529 25.85 -2.77 -9.03
N PRO A 530 24.67 -2.85 -9.65
CA PRO A 530 24.27 -4.01 -10.43
C PRO A 530 25.09 -4.08 -11.72
N SER A 531 25.63 -5.26 -12.00
CA SER A 531 26.46 -5.57 -13.16
C SER A 531 25.65 -5.87 -14.42
#